data_AF-A0A8T5EIU1-F1
#
_entry.id   AF-A0A8T5EIU1-F1
#
_cell.length_a   1.000
_cell.length_b   1.000
_cell.length_c   1.000
_cell.angle_alpha   90.00
_cell.angle_beta   90.00
_cell.angle_gamma   90.00
#
_symmetry.space_group_name_H-M   'P 1'
#
loop_
_entity.id
_entity.type
_entity.pdbx_description
1 polymer ?
#
loop_
_entity_poly.entity_id
_entity_poly.type
_entity_poly.pdbx_seq_one_letter_code
_entity_poly.pdbx_strand_id
1 'polypeptide(L)'
;MDYSLSRAFLLAAITFFTALIVGIIPLWKKISEQENVLKWMTGLAAGVLLASALLVAIPEGFEIASGAHSGGADNSGNATSSEDFTPLIMGGSILLGFFFMLILEAFGFGHDLHEEHHDHGHSHGHDHVHHPNNPSSIVFGLSIHALTDGMAIGAALASESSVLTLSIFLGVIIHKLPAAFSVGVFSMHERGDRNKTIKDVLLFSLAAPIMIIAAYFLLGGVGEHYLGLAILFSGGTFLYVATVDVLPDVHNPETGKLALIQVIIGAMIMTTILIIMDLFGIIGH
;
A
#
# COMPACT_ATOMS: atom_id res chain seq x y z
N MET A 1 -6.00 29.09 -5.33
CA MET A 1 -6.74 27.84 -5.08
C MET A 1 -6.63 26.81 -6.21
N ASP A 2 -6.30 27.19 -7.46
CA ASP A 2 -6.39 26.23 -8.59
C ASP A 2 -5.24 25.22 -8.72
N TYR A 3 -4.02 25.55 -8.27
CA TYR A 3 -2.85 24.69 -8.49
C TYR A 3 -2.85 23.41 -7.65
N SER A 4 -3.15 23.47 -6.35
CA SER A 4 -3.14 22.27 -5.48
C SER A 4 -4.27 21.30 -5.83
N LEU A 5 -5.45 21.82 -6.17
CA LEU A 5 -6.56 21.01 -6.64
C LEU A 5 -6.25 20.32 -7.98
N SER A 6 -5.62 21.03 -8.93
CA SER A 6 -5.21 20.43 -10.21
C SER A 6 -4.18 19.30 -10.02
N ARG A 7 -3.27 19.44 -9.04
CA ARG A 7 -2.31 18.38 -8.65
C ARG A 7 -3.02 17.17 -8.07
N ALA A 8 -4.01 17.37 -7.20
CA ALA A 8 -4.79 16.26 -6.62
C ALA A 8 -5.48 15.43 -7.73
N PHE A 9 -6.14 16.09 -8.68
CA PHE A 9 -6.75 15.41 -9.83
C PHE A 9 -5.72 14.75 -10.73
N LEU A 10 -4.56 15.36 -10.94
CA LEU A 10 -3.47 14.77 -11.74
C LEU A 10 -2.94 13.48 -11.09
N LEU A 11 -2.60 13.51 -9.80
CA LEU A 11 -2.10 12.33 -9.09
C LEU A 11 -3.17 11.23 -9.00
N ALA A 12 -4.43 11.60 -8.77
CA ALA A 12 -5.56 10.67 -8.81
C ALA A 12 -5.70 10.02 -10.19
N ALA A 13 -5.60 10.80 -11.28
CA ALA A 13 -5.67 10.27 -12.63
C ALA A 13 -4.49 9.34 -12.95
N ILE A 14 -3.26 9.73 -12.62
CA ILE A 14 -2.08 8.88 -12.83
C ILE A 14 -2.24 7.57 -12.06
N THR A 15 -2.66 7.63 -10.79
CA THR A 15 -2.88 6.43 -9.96
C THR A 15 -3.94 5.52 -10.56
N PHE A 16 -5.07 6.09 -10.99
CA PHE A 16 -6.16 5.35 -11.63
C PHE A 16 -5.70 4.63 -12.90
N PHE A 17 -5.13 5.38 -13.85
CA PHE A 17 -4.75 4.82 -15.14
C PHE A 17 -3.60 3.83 -15.02
N THR A 18 -2.66 4.06 -14.10
CA THR A 18 -1.57 3.14 -13.82
C THR A 18 -2.10 1.79 -13.34
N ALA A 19 -2.93 1.79 -12.29
CA ALA A 19 -3.53 0.57 -11.76
C ALA A 19 -4.43 -0.13 -12.80
N LEU A 20 -5.23 0.65 -13.54
CA LEU A 20 -6.16 0.09 -14.53
C LEU A 20 -5.43 -0.54 -15.71
N ILE A 21 -4.45 0.16 -16.29
CA ILE A 21 -3.68 -0.35 -17.43
C ILE A 21 -2.96 -1.63 -17.01
N VAL A 22 -2.25 -1.60 -15.88
CA VAL A 22 -1.45 -2.74 -15.43
C VAL A 22 -2.32 -3.92 -15.01
N GLY A 23 -3.43 -3.69 -14.31
CA GLY A 23 -4.35 -4.75 -13.92
C GLY A 23 -5.15 -5.36 -15.07
N ILE A 24 -5.23 -4.70 -16.23
CA ILE A 24 -5.86 -5.28 -17.44
C ILE A 24 -4.87 -6.15 -18.23
N ILE A 25 -3.55 -5.95 -18.10
CA ILE A 25 -2.54 -6.74 -18.84
C ILE A 25 -2.76 -8.27 -18.70
N PRO A 26 -3.03 -8.82 -17.48
CA PRO A 26 -3.27 -10.24 -17.29
C PRO A 26 -4.45 -10.84 -18.06
N LEU A 27 -5.41 -10.04 -18.51
CA LEU A 27 -6.57 -10.53 -19.27
C LEU A 27 -6.18 -11.09 -20.64
N TRP A 28 -4.95 -10.84 -21.09
CA TRP A 28 -4.39 -11.56 -22.22
C TRP A 28 -4.06 -12.99 -21.81
N LYS A 29 -4.83 -13.94 -22.35
CA LYS A 29 -4.81 -15.38 -22.04
C LYS A 29 -3.42 -16.02 -21.88
N LYS A 30 -2.40 -15.53 -22.59
CA LYS A 30 -1.02 -16.02 -22.48
C LYS A 30 -0.30 -15.66 -21.17
N ILE A 31 -0.75 -14.64 -20.45
CA ILE A 31 -0.11 -14.09 -19.26
C ILE A 31 -0.74 -14.68 -17.99
N SER A 32 -2.07 -14.76 -17.92
CA SER A 32 -2.78 -15.35 -16.78
C SER A 32 -2.49 -16.84 -16.58
N GLU A 33 -2.09 -17.55 -17.63
CA GLU A 33 -1.73 -18.98 -17.58
C GLU A 33 -0.29 -19.21 -17.08
N GLN A 34 0.50 -18.16 -16.78
CA GLN A 34 1.90 -18.29 -16.33
C GLN A 34 2.03 -18.16 -14.81
N GLU A 35 1.95 -19.29 -14.10
CA GLU A 35 2.14 -19.36 -12.64
C GLU A 35 3.44 -18.71 -12.14
N ASN A 36 4.53 -18.85 -12.91
CA ASN A 36 5.80 -18.24 -12.56
C ASN A 36 5.73 -16.71 -12.52
N VAL A 37 4.96 -16.09 -13.41
CA VAL A 37 4.82 -14.62 -13.44
C VAL A 37 4.04 -14.16 -12.21
N LEU A 38 3.00 -14.88 -11.79
CA LEU A 38 2.22 -14.55 -10.60
C LEU A 38 3.08 -14.59 -9.34
N LYS A 39 3.82 -15.68 -9.13
CA LYS A 39 4.72 -15.85 -7.97
C LYS A 39 5.77 -14.74 -7.92
N TRP A 40 6.33 -14.36 -9.08
CA TRP A 40 7.29 -13.26 -9.13
C TRP A 40 6.65 -11.90 -8.87
N MET A 41 5.44 -11.63 -9.37
CA MET A 41 4.78 -10.33 -9.19
C MET A 41 4.27 -10.12 -7.77
N THR A 42 3.74 -11.15 -7.12
CA THR A 42 3.32 -11.11 -5.70
C THR A 42 4.51 -10.91 -4.77
N GLY A 43 5.56 -11.72 -4.90
CA GLY A 43 6.78 -11.57 -4.09
C GLY A 43 7.49 -10.22 -4.31
N LEU A 44 7.55 -9.73 -5.55
CA LEU A 44 8.07 -8.38 -5.84
C LEU A 44 7.19 -7.29 -5.23
N ALA A 45 5.85 -7.41 -5.34
CA ALA A 45 4.91 -6.44 -4.76
C ALA A 45 5.16 -6.28 -3.26
N ALA A 46 5.21 -7.40 -2.55
CA ALA A 46 5.47 -7.46 -1.12
C ALA A 46 6.80 -6.81 -0.73
N GLY A 47 7.88 -7.12 -1.46
CA GLY A 47 9.19 -6.50 -1.21
C GLY A 47 9.21 -4.99 -1.39
N VAL A 48 8.61 -4.51 -2.50
CA VAL A 48 8.50 -3.07 -2.78
C VAL A 48 7.61 -2.40 -1.72
N LEU A 49 6.51 -3.03 -1.32
CA LEU A 49 5.59 -2.49 -0.31
C LEU A 49 6.23 -2.42 1.08
N LEU A 50 6.98 -3.46 1.48
CA LEU A 50 7.74 -3.47 2.74
C LEU A 50 8.77 -2.33 2.77
N ALA A 51 9.51 -2.14 1.69
CA ALA A 51 10.44 -1.03 1.55
C ALA A 51 9.72 0.33 1.55
N SER A 52 8.58 0.44 0.87
CA SER A 52 7.77 1.67 0.86
C SER A 52 7.25 2.02 2.26
N ALA A 53 6.85 1.02 3.06
CA ALA A 53 6.43 1.23 4.44
C ALA A 53 7.58 1.77 5.30
N LEU A 54 8.72 1.07 5.28
CA LEU A 54 9.83 1.32 6.21
C LEU A 54 10.74 2.48 5.81
N LEU A 55 10.86 2.78 4.51
CA LEU A 55 11.78 3.80 3.99
C LEU A 55 11.09 5.07 3.52
N VAL A 56 9.75 5.09 3.41
CA VAL A 56 9.01 6.27 2.89
C VAL A 56 7.78 6.62 3.74
N ALA A 57 6.84 5.70 3.96
CA ALA A 57 5.61 6.09 4.66
C ALA A 57 5.88 6.37 6.15
N ILE A 58 6.61 5.48 6.82
CA ILE A 58 6.88 5.62 8.25
C ILE A 58 7.82 6.79 8.55
N PRO A 59 9.01 6.93 7.93
CA PRO A 59 9.93 8.00 8.29
C PRO A 59 9.33 9.40 8.03
N GLU A 60 8.72 9.61 6.87
CA GLU A 60 8.09 10.87 6.51
C GLU A 60 6.88 11.16 7.38
N GLY A 61 6.08 10.13 7.70
CA GLY A 61 4.97 10.25 8.65
C GLY A 61 5.44 10.73 10.03
N PHE A 62 6.56 10.22 10.53
CA PHE A 62 7.19 10.66 11.79
C PHE A 62 7.71 12.10 11.71
N GLU A 63 8.36 12.47 10.60
CA GLU A 63 8.92 13.80 10.41
C GLU A 63 7.82 14.89 10.43
N ILE A 64 6.71 14.64 9.74
CA ILE A 64 5.55 15.54 9.72
C ILE A 64 4.85 15.53 11.08
N ALA A 65 4.61 14.34 11.64
CA ALA A 65 3.87 14.22 12.91
C ALA A 65 4.62 14.85 14.09
N SER A 66 5.96 14.82 14.07
CA SER A 66 6.80 15.45 15.10
C SER A 66 6.97 16.96 14.91
N GLY A 67 6.50 17.53 13.79
CA GLY A 67 6.70 18.95 13.48
C GLY A 67 8.17 19.32 13.28
N ALA A 68 9.02 18.39 12.86
CA ALA A 68 10.46 18.65 12.70
C ALA A 68 10.79 19.79 11.71
N HIS A 69 9.85 20.14 10.83
CA HIS A 69 9.94 21.30 9.93
C HIS A 69 9.56 22.65 10.59
N SER A 70 9.02 22.65 11.81
CA SER A 70 8.66 23.86 12.58
C SER A 70 9.83 24.40 13.43
N GLY A 71 11.03 24.42 12.85
CA GLY A 71 12.25 24.99 13.44
C GLY A 71 12.31 26.52 13.40
N GLY A 72 11.22 27.22 13.71
CA GLY A 72 11.14 28.67 13.63
C GLY A 72 10.23 29.29 14.68
N ALA A 73 10.85 29.80 15.74
CA ALA A 73 10.37 30.83 16.68
C ALA A 73 8.95 30.64 17.27
N ASP A 74 8.88 30.27 18.55
CA ASP A 74 8.31 31.18 19.55
C ASP A 74 8.65 30.72 20.98
N ASN A 75 9.62 31.43 21.57
CA ASN A 75 9.72 31.57 23.02
C ASN A 75 8.52 32.41 23.49
N SER A 76 7.38 31.77 23.75
CA SER A 76 6.36 32.38 24.60
C SER A 76 5.85 31.35 25.59
N GLY A 77 6.22 31.55 26.85
CA GLY A 77 5.73 30.77 27.97
C GLY A 77 4.23 30.98 28.12
N ASN A 78 3.45 30.02 27.61
CA ASN A 78 2.15 29.71 28.17
C ASN A 78 1.91 28.21 27.99
N ALA A 79 2.12 27.47 29.08
CA ALA A 79 1.85 26.04 29.17
C ALA A 79 0.33 25.81 29.16
N THR A 80 -0.25 25.82 27.96
CA THR A 80 -1.60 25.33 27.71
C THR A 80 -1.48 24.20 26.70
N SER A 81 -1.16 23.00 27.20
CA SER A 81 -1.52 21.70 26.62
C SER A 81 -1.61 21.66 25.08
N SER A 82 -0.54 22.03 24.39
CA SER A 82 -0.29 21.45 23.07
C SER A 82 -0.08 19.97 23.34
N GLU A 83 -0.92 19.10 22.78
CA GLU A 83 -0.69 17.66 22.90
C GLU A 83 0.69 17.38 22.32
N ASP A 84 1.68 17.16 23.18
CA ASP A 84 2.97 16.62 22.76
C ASP A 84 2.65 15.27 22.13
N PHE A 85 2.57 15.24 20.79
CA PHE A 85 2.41 14.03 20.02
C PHE A 85 3.63 13.17 20.28
N THR A 86 3.55 12.38 21.34
CA THR A 86 4.64 11.56 21.83
C THR A 86 4.93 10.47 20.78
N PRO A 87 6.16 9.94 20.74
CA PRO A 87 6.50 8.75 19.96
C PRO A 87 5.49 7.60 20.13
N LEU A 88 4.80 7.56 21.28
CA LEU A 88 3.70 6.63 21.55
C LEU A 88 2.48 6.84 20.65
N ILE A 89 2.04 8.08 20.40
CA ILE A 89 0.86 8.35 19.54
C ILE A 89 1.22 8.07 18.08
N MET A 90 2.42 8.47 17.64
CA MET A 90 2.92 8.16 16.30
C MET A 90 3.03 6.65 16.05
N GLY A 91 3.68 5.92 16.96
CA GLY A 91 3.73 4.45 16.91
C GLY A 91 2.36 3.80 17.06
N GLY A 92 1.48 4.40 17.88
CA GLY A 92 0.09 3.99 18.02
C GLY A 92 -0.71 4.11 16.72
N SER A 93 -0.43 5.12 15.88
CA SER A 93 -1.05 5.26 14.57
C SER A 93 -0.63 4.14 13.60
N ILE A 94 0.67 3.78 13.59
CA ILE A 94 1.16 2.63 12.83
C ILE A 94 0.46 1.35 13.30
N LEU A 95 0.41 1.12 14.62
CA LEU A 95 -0.24 -0.05 15.20
C LEU A 95 -1.73 -0.09 14.86
N LEU A 96 -2.40 1.06 14.87
CA LEU A 96 -3.81 1.17 14.49
C LEU A 96 -4.03 0.79 13.03
N GLY A 97 -3.16 1.24 12.11
CA GLY A 97 -3.19 0.83 10.71
C GLY A 97 -2.98 -0.67 10.53
N PHE A 98 -2.00 -1.23 11.24
CA PHE A 98 -1.73 -2.67 11.23
C PHE A 98 -2.95 -3.47 11.71
N PHE A 99 -3.52 -3.11 12.87
CA PHE A 99 -4.69 -3.78 13.41
C PHE A 99 -5.95 -3.55 12.58
N PHE A 100 -6.07 -2.40 11.92
CA PHE A 100 -7.18 -2.16 11.01
C PHE A 100 -7.23 -3.23 9.90
N MET A 101 -6.09 -3.51 9.26
CA MET A 101 -6.02 -4.56 8.24
C MET A 101 -6.21 -5.96 8.83
N LEU A 102 -5.61 -6.25 10.00
CA LEU A 102 -5.83 -7.52 10.71
C LEU A 102 -7.30 -7.78 11.03
N ILE A 103 -8.01 -6.75 11.48
CA ILE A 103 -9.43 -6.84 11.82
C ILE A 103 -10.26 -7.09 10.55
N LEU A 104 -9.94 -6.41 9.43
CA LEU A 104 -10.61 -6.65 8.16
C LEU A 104 -10.45 -8.10 7.70
N GLU A 105 -9.24 -8.64 7.81
CA GLU A 105 -8.98 -10.04 7.49
C GLU A 105 -9.73 -11.00 8.43
N ALA A 106 -9.73 -10.72 9.74
CA ALA A 106 -10.48 -11.51 10.72
C ALA A 106 -12.00 -11.52 10.47
N PHE A 107 -12.55 -10.46 9.88
CA PHE A 107 -13.95 -10.40 9.42
C PHE A 107 -14.18 -11.06 8.05
N GLY A 108 -13.13 -11.62 7.45
CA GLY A 108 -13.18 -12.34 6.18
C GLY A 108 -12.97 -11.48 4.95
N PHE A 109 -12.64 -10.19 5.11
CA PHE A 109 -12.19 -9.30 4.03
C PHE A 109 -10.67 -9.39 3.88
N GLY A 110 -10.19 -10.61 3.60
CA GLY A 110 -8.78 -10.87 3.38
C GLY A 110 -8.24 -10.09 2.18
N HIS A 111 -6.93 -10.13 2.00
CA HIS A 111 -6.24 -9.48 0.89
C HIS A 111 -5.16 -10.38 0.27
N ASP A 112 -4.87 -11.50 0.93
CA ASP A 112 -3.95 -12.55 0.53
C ASP A 112 -4.31 -13.13 -0.84
N LEU A 113 -3.38 -12.97 -1.78
CA LEU A 113 -3.46 -13.50 -3.15
C LEU A 113 -2.77 -14.87 -3.30
N HIS A 114 -2.60 -15.62 -2.22
CA HIS A 114 -1.94 -16.91 -2.24
C HIS A 114 -2.78 -17.96 -2.98
N GLU A 115 -2.29 -18.44 -4.13
CA GLU A 115 -2.79 -19.67 -4.74
C GLU A 115 -2.37 -20.86 -3.86
N GLU A 116 -3.24 -21.28 -2.95
CA GLU A 116 -3.14 -22.61 -2.34
C GLU A 116 -3.47 -23.67 -3.40
N HIS A 117 -2.49 -24.04 -4.22
CA HIS A 117 -2.55 -25.26 -5.04
C HIS A 117 -2.41 -26.47 -4.12
N HIS A 118 -3.51 -26.85 -3.46
CA HIS A 118 -3.65 -28.20 -2.92
C HIS A 118 -3.90 -29.15 -4.09
N ASP A 119 -2.82 -29.69 -4.64
CA ASP A 119 -2.90 -30.94 -5.38
C ASP A 119 -3.40 -32.00 -4.39
N HIS A 120 -4.65 -32.45 -4.56
CA HIS A 120 -5.28 -33.43 -3.68
C HIS A 120 -4.65 -34.81 -3.89
N GLY A 121 -3.52 -35.03 -3.22
CA GLY A 121 -2.87 -36.30 -3.01
C GLY A 121 -2.38 -36.38 -1.57
N HIS A 122 -3.22 -36.96 -0.70
CA HIS A 122 -2.91 -37.53 0.62
C HIS A 122 -3.47 -36.81 1.85
N SER A 123 -4.21 -37.62 2.62
CA SER A 123 -4.89 -37.28 3.86
C SER A 123 -3.93 -37.06 5.01
N HIS A 124 -3.89 -35.86 5.58
CA HIS A 124 -3.49 -35.68 6.97
C HIS A 124 -4.39 -34.63 7.64
N GLY A 125 -5.00 -35.02 8.76
CA GLY A 125 -5.96 -34.22 9.51
C GLY A 125 -5.28 -33.13 10.32
N HIS A 126 -5.21 -31.94 9.75
CA HIS A 126 -5.02 -30.69 10.47
C HIS A 126 -6.27 -29.83 10.29
N ASP A 127 -6.76 -29.24 11.37
CA ASP A 127 -7.80 -28.21 11.36
C ASP A 127 -7.23 -27.02 10.58
N HIS A 128 -7.54 -26.95 9.29
CA HIS A 128 -7.32 -25.76 8.50
C HIS A 128 -8.39 -24.75 8.93
N VAL A 129 -7.96 -23.61 9.47
CA VAL A 129 -8.83 -22.45 9.59
C VAL A 129 -9.27 -22.12 8.17
N HIS A 130 -10.51 -22.43 7.83
CA HIS A 130 -11.06 -22.17 6.50
C HIS A 130 -11.08 -20.65 6.27
N HIS A 131 -10.09 -20.15 5.53
CA HIS A 131 -10.15 -18.80 4.98
C HIS A 131 -11.41 -18.70 4.09
N PRO A 132 -12.15 -17.58 4.13
CA PRO A 132 -13.35 -17.45 3.34
C PRO A 132 -13.00 -17.41 1.85
N ASN A 133 -13.31 -18.50 1.15
CA ASN A 133 -13.17 -18.74 -0.30
C ASN A 133 -14.09 -17.84 -1.16
N ASN A 134 -14.11 -16.52 -0.92
CA ASN A 134 -14.87 -15.58 -1.73
C ASN A 134 -13.91 -14.59 -2.42
N PRO A 135 -13.63 -14.77 -3.72
CA PRO A 135 -12.78 -13.85 -4.50
C PRO A 135 -13.21 -12.38 -4.41
N SER A 136 -14.50 -12.13 -4.18
CA SER A 136 -15.01 -10.76 -4.02
C SER A 136 -14.59 -10.11 -2.70
N SER A 137 -14.38 -10.92 -1.64
CA SER A 137 -13.89 -10.45 -0.35
C SER A 137 -12.43 -10.04 -0.41
N ILE A 138 -11.62 -10.83 -1.14
CA ILE A 138 -10.19 -10.55 -1.37
C ILE A 138 -10.02 -9.23 -2.12
N VAL A 139 -10.74 -9.06 -3.23
CA VAL A 139 -10.72 -7.81 -4.01
C VAL A 139 -11.22 -6.63 -3.19
N PHE A 140 -12.20 -6.84 -2.31
CA PHE A 140 -12.68 -5.80 -1.40
C PHE A 140 -11.60 -5.40 -0.38
N GLY A 141 -10.94 -6.35 0.29
CA GLY A 141 -9.84 -6.07 1.22
C GLY A 141 -8.68 -5.34 0.55
N LEU A 142 -8.26 -5.80 -0.64
CA LEU A 142 -7.25 -5.11 -1.47
C LEU A 142 -7.68 -3.70 -1.88
N SER A 143 -8.98 -3.48 -2.12
CA SER A 143 -9.51 -2.15 -2.42
C SER A 143 -9.48 -1.25 -1.18
N ILE A 144 -9.72 -1.78 0.03
CA ILE A 144 -9.59 -1.01 1.27
C ILE A 144 -8.12 -0.62 1.51
N HIS A 145 -7.17 -1.53 1.29
CA HIS A 145 -5.75 -1.19 1.31
C HIS A 145 -5.43 -0.07 0.29
N ALA A 146 -5.96 -0.18 -0.94
CA ALA A 146 -5.81 0.88 -1.93
C ALA A 146 -6.46 2.22 -1.52
N LEU A 147 -7.52 2.22 -0.68
CA LEU A 147 -8.00 3.48 -0.08
C LEU A 147 -6.91 4.08 0.83
N THR A 148 -6.25 3.27 1.66
CA THR A 148 -5.19 3.76 2.55
C THR A 148 -3.97 4.30 1.80
N ASP A 149 -3.62 3.74 0.64
CA ASP A 149 -2.64 4.36 -0.28
C ASP A 149 -3.05 5.78 -0.68
N GLY A 150 -4.32 5.94 -1.05
CA GLY A 150 -4.86 7.21 -1.46
C GLY A 150 -4.94 8.22 -0.30
N MET A 151 -5.17 7.73 0.93
CA MET A 151 -5.12 8.55 2.13
C MET A 151 -3.71 9.10 2.36
N ALA A 152 -2.66 8.28 2.23
CA ALA A 152 -1.27 8.72 2.35
C ALA A 152 -0.93 9.83 1.33
N ILE A 153 -1.25 9.62 0.06
CA ILE A 153 -1.02 10.62 -1.00
C ILE A 153 -1.83 11.90 -0.75
N GLY A 154 -3.09 11.77 -0.35
CA GLY A 154 -3.96 12.92 -0.08
C GLY A 154 -3.51 13.73 1.15
N ALA A 155 -3.05 13.06 2.21
CA ALA A 155 -2.44 13.71 3.37
C ALA A 155 -1.13 14.42 3.00
N ALA A 156 -0.29 13.78 2.18
CA ALA A 156 0.93 14.39 1.67
C ALA A 156 0.63 15.63 0.81
N LEU A 157 -0.40 15.60 -0.05
CA LEU A 157 -0.87 16.76 -0.81
C LEU A 157 -1.38 17.89 0.10
N ALA A 158 -2.09 17.55 1.17
CA ALA A 158 -2.63 18.52 2.13
C ALA A 158 -1.53 19.23 2.96
N SER A 159 -0.33 18.64 3.05
CA SER A 159 0.83 19.28 3.68
C SER A 159 1.45 20.42 2.85
N GLU A 160 1.04 20.55 1.58
CA GLU A 160 1.63 21.46 0.59
C GLU A 160 3.13 21.24 0.27
N SER A 161 3.80 20.31 0.94
CA SER A 161 5.18 19.93 0.65
C SER A 161 5.27 19.08 -0.63
N SER A 162 5.94 19.65 -1.63
CA SER A 162 6.07 18.99 -2.94
C SER A 162 7.05 17.81 -2.92
N VAL A 163 8.10 17.90 -2.10
CA VAL A 163 9.07 16.82 -1.89
C VAL A 163 8.37 15.62 -1.25
N LEU A 164 7.69 15.84 -0.13
CA LEU A 164 6.92 14.81 0.57
C LEU A 164 5.83 14.19 -0.31
N THR A 165 5.05 15.02 -1.00
CA THR A 165 4.03 14.53 -1.94
C THR A 165 4.65 13.60 -2.97
N LEU A 166 5.82 13.96 -3.51
CA LEU A 166 6.49 13.18 -4.54
C LEU A 166 7.07 11.87 -3.98
N SER A 167 7.72 11.90 -2.81
CA SER A 167 8.24 10.72 -2.12
C SER A 167 7.14 9.69 -1.86
N ILE A 168 6.06 10.11 -1.20
CA ILE A 168 4.91 9.24 -0.87
C ILE A 168 4.24 8.74 -2.15
N PHE A 169 3.99 9.62 -3.13
CA PHE A 169 3.36 9.24 -4.39
C PHE A 169 4.16 8.19 -5.15
N LEU A 170 5.48 8.33 -5.22
CA LEU A 170 6.33 7.37 -5.93
C LEU A 170 6.44 6.05 -5.18
N GLY A 171 6.57 6.09 -3.86
CA GLY A 171 6.49 4.86 -3.05
C GLY A 171 5.18 4.11 -3.29
N VAL A 172 4.07 4.83 -3.38
CA VAL A 172 2.77 4.23 -3.70
C VAL A 172 2.71 3.67 -5.12
N ILE A 173 3.07 4.47 -6.13
CA ILE A 173 2.94 4.06 -7.53
C ILE A 173 3.82 2.85 -7.87
N ILE A 174 5.03 2.77 -7.32
CA ILE A 174 5.95 1.67 -7.63
C ILE A 174 5.39 0.34 -7.12
N HIS A 175 4.81 0.27 -5.91
CA HIS A 175 4.17 -0.96 -5.44
C HIS A 175 2.78 -1.20 -6.06
N LYS A 176 2.14 -0.14 -6.59
CA LYS A 176 0.87 -0.25 -7.32
C LYS A 176 1.00 -1.10 -8.59
N LEU A 177 2.15 -1.06 -9.29
CA LEU A 177 2.32 -1.81 -10.54
C LEU A 177 2.25 -3.32 -10.29
N PRO A 178 3.08 -3.91 -9.40
CA PRO A 178 2.98 -5.33 -9.12
C PRO A 178 1.65 -5.70 -8.47
N ALA A 179 1.11 -4.88 -7.56
CA ALA A 179 -0.17 -5.15 -6.90
C ALA A 179 -1.34 -5.21 -7.90
N ALA A 180 -1.50 -4.19 -8.76
CA ALA A 180 -2.57 -4.16 -9.75
C ALA A 180 -2.47 -5.33 -10.73
N PHE A 181 -1.25 -5.71 -11.14
CA PHE A 181 -1.02 -6.89 -11.96
C PHE A 181 -1.50 -8.16 -11.25
N SER A 182 -1.13 -8.36 -9.98
CA SER A 182 -1.54 -9.51 -9.19
C SER A 182 -3.06 -9.60 -9.05
N VAL A 183 -3.77 -8.48 -8.82
CA VAL A 183 -5.25 -8.46 -8.81
C VAL A 183 -5.83 -8.94 -10.14
N GLY A 184 -5.27 -8.49 -11.26
CA GLY A 184 -5.71 -8.88 -12.59
C GLY A 184 -5.50 -10.37 -12.87
N VAL A 185 -4.35 -10.93 -12.49
CA VAL A 185 -4.06 -12.37 -12.65
C VAL A 185 -4.99 -13.18 -11.75
N PHE A 186 -5.02 -12.90 -10.45
CA PHE A 186 -5.84 -13.59 -9.47
C PHE A 186 -7.30 -13.61 -9.90
N SER A 187 -7.88 -12.46 -10.25
CA SER A 187 -9.28 -12.40 -10.61
C SER A 187 -9.57 -13.12 -11.94
N MET A 188 -8.62 -13.13 -12.89
CA MET A 188 -8.77 -13.92 -14.12
C MET A 188 -8.74 -15.44 -13.82
N HIS A 189 -7.87 -15.87 -12.91
CA HIS A 189 -7.76 -17.27 -12.47
C HIS A 189 -9.01 -17.72 -11.71
N GLU A 190 -9.40 -16.98 -10.67
CA GLU A 190 -10.52 -17.31 -9.79
C GLU A 190 -11.90 -17.22 -10.45
N ARG A 191 -12.09 -16.25 -11.35
CA ARG A 191 -13.41 -16.02 -11.95
C ARG A 191 -13.60 -16.69 -13.29
N GLY A 192 -12.53 -16.89 -14.06
CA GLY A 192 -12.59 -17.35 -15.45
C GLY A 192 -13.38 -16.43 -16.39
N ASP A 193 -13.77 -15.22 -15.95
CA ASP A 193 -14.69 -14.31 -16.63
C ASP A 193 -14.06 -12.92 -16.74
N ARG A 194 -13.69 -12.56 -17.97
CA ARG A 194 -13.04 -11.30 -18.30
C ARG A 194 -13.82 -10.07 -17.82
N ASN A 195 -15.15 -10.09 -17.89
CA ASN A 195 -15.96 -8.94 -17.50
C ASN A 195 -15.98 -8.78 -15.98
N LYS A 196 -15.99 -9.88 -15.23
CA LYS A 196 -15.86 -9.81 -13.77
C LYS A 196 -14.47 -9.38 -13.34
N THR A 197 -13.42 -9.83 -14.02
CA THR A 197 -12.04 -9.37 -13.79
C THR A 197 -11.88 -7.87 -14.06
N ILE A 198 -12.46 -7.35 -15.13
CA ILE A 198 -12.46 -5.89 -15.38
C ILE A 198 -13.14 -5.13 -14.24
N LYS A 199 -14.24 -5.66 -13.69
CA LYS A 199 -14.93 -5.02 -12.55
C LYS A 199 -14.07 -5.01 -11.29
N ASP A 200 -13.37 -6.10 -11.00
CA ASP A 200 -12.48 -6.19 -9.84
C ASP A 200 -11.30 -5.22 -9.98
N VAL A 201 -10.65 -5.19 -11.14
CA VAL A 201 -9.55 -4.26 -11.44
C VAL A 201 -10.03 -2.81 -11.38
N LEU A 202 -11.24 -2.51 -11.89
CA LEU A 202 -11.82 -1.17 -11.78
C LEU A 202 -12.10 -0.77 -10.33
N LEU A 203 -12.65 -1.69 -9.52
CA LEU A 203 -12.91 -1.43 -8.11
C LEU A 203 -11.61 -1.08 -7.36
N PHE A 204 -10.58 -1.90 -7.52
CA PHE A 204 -9.26 -1.67 -6.96
C PHE A 204 -8.63 -0.36 -7.46
N SER A 205 -8.69 -0.11 -8.77
CA SER A 205 -8.07 1.07 -9.39
C SER A 205 -8.75 2.39 -9.01
N LEU A 206 -10.06 2.37 -8.70
CA LEU A 206 -10.81 3.55 -8.28
C LEU A 206 -10.60 3.92 -6.81
N ALA A 207 -10.26 2.95 -5.96
CA ALA A 207 -10.14 3.16 -4.51
C ALA A 207 -9.15 4.30 -4.16
N ALA A 208 -7.88 4.18 -4.58
CA ALA A 208 -6.88 5.21 -4.29
C ALA A 208 -7.26 6.60 -4.83
N PRO A 209 -7.62 6.78 -6.12
CA PRO A 209 -8.06 8.07 -6.65
C PRO A 209 -9.21 8.72 -5.86
N ILE A 210 -10.22 7.94 -5.47
CA ILE A 210 -11.34 8.43 -4.67
C ILE A 210 -10.83 8.93 -3.32
N MET A 211 -9.98 8.14 -2.65
CA MET A 211 -9.45 8.55 -1.35
C MET A 211 -8.44 9.70 -1.44
N ILE A 212 -7.65 9.84 -2.52
CA ILE A 212 -6.76 10.99 -2.74
C ILE A 212 -7.56 12.30 -2.72
N ILE A 213 -8.65 12.34 -3.49
CA ILE A 213 -9.49 13.53 -3.57
C ILE A 213 -10.23 13.76 -2.25
N ALA A 214 -10.78 12.72 -1.64
CA ALA A 214 -11.47 12.83 -0.36
C ALA A 214 -10.52 13.33 0.74
N ALA A 215 -9.35 12.71 0.89
CA ALA A 215 -8.35 13.09 1.89
C ALA A 215 -7.82 14.51 1.67
N TYR A 216 -7.58 14.93 0.42
CA TYR A 216 -7.19 16.33 0.14
C TYR A 216 -8.20 17.34 0.68
N PHE A 217 -9.51 17.11 0.51
CA PHE A 217 -10.54 18.01 1.03
C PHE A 217 -10.79 17.87 2.53
N LEU A 218 -10.74 16.65 3.07
CA LEU A 218 -11.00 16.37 4.48
C LEU A 218 -9.85 16.78 5.39
N LEU A 219 -8.61 16.70 4.90
CA LEU A 219 -7.41 17.04 5.64
C LEU A 219 -6.86 18.44 5.31
N GLY A 220 -7.44 19.13 4.31
CA GLY A 220 -7.07 20.50 3.97
C GLY A 220 -7.30 21.45 5.14
N GLY A 221 -6.22 22.10 5.60
CA GLY A 221 -6.26 23.01 6.76
C GLY A 221 -6.23 22.32 8.13
N VAL A 222 -6.10 21.00 8.16
CA VAL A 222 -5.79 20.26 9.40
C VAL A 222 -4.30 20.41 9.71
N GLY A 223 -3.93 20.49 10.99
CA GLY A 223 -2.53 20.64 11.40
C GLY A 223 -1.64 19.48 10.93
N GLU A 224 -0.38 19.78 10.61
CA GLU A 224 0.61 18.82 10.07
C GLU A 224 0.69 17.54 10.90
N HIS A 225 0.59 17.64 12.23
CA HIS A 225 0.57 16.49 13.13
C HIS A 225 -0.42 15.38 12.69
N TYR A 226 -1.65 15.76 12.34
CA TYR A 226 -2.67 14.80 11.92
C TYR A 226 -2.43 14.27 10.50
N LEU A 227 -1.79 15.06 9.62
CA LEU A 227 -1.36 14.60 8.31
C LEU A 227 -0.31 13.49 8.44
N GLY A 228 0.68 13.71 9.32
CA GLY A 228 1.67 12.71 9.68
C GLY A 228 1.05 11.45 10.27
N LEU A 229 0.07 11.59 11.19
CA LEU A 229 -0.66 10.44 11.72
C LEU A 229 -1.42 9.65 10.64
N ALA A 230 -2.04 10.31 9.66
CA ALA A 230 -2.72 9.63 8.55
C ALA A 230 -1.74 8.86 7.64
N ILE A 231 -0.55 9.42 7.41
CA ILE A 231 0.53 8.74 6.69
C ILE A 231 1.07 7.55 7.49
N LEU A 232 1.27 7.70 8.81
CA LEU A 232 1.71 6.63 9.70
C LEU A 232 0.69 5.49 9.80
N PHE A 233 -0.61 5.82 9.85
CA PHE A 233 -1.69 4.84 9.76
C PHE A 233 -1.58 4.04 8.46
N SER A 234 -1.38 4.71 7.33
CA SER A 234 -1.18 4.07 6.03
C SER A 234 0.09 3.19 6.02
N GLY A 235 1.20 3.67 6.59
CA GLY A 235 2.42 2.87 6.76
C GLY A 235 2.21 1.59 7.59
N GLY A 236 1.35 1.64 8.61
CA GLY A 236 0.90 0.46 9.36
C GLY A 236 0.15 -0.55 8.51
N THR A 237 -0.73 -0.09 7.62
CA THR A 237 -1.42 -0.98 6.67
C THR A 237 -0.45 -1.61 5.68
N PHE A 238 0.54 -0.86 5.20
CA PHE A 238 1.55 -1.37 4.26
C PHE A 238 2.41 -2.45 4.92
N LEU A 239 2.77 -2.24 6.19
CA LEU A 239 3.52 -3.21 6.96
C LEU A 239 2.70 -4.49 7.21
N TYR A 240 1.41 -4.38 7.50
CA TYR A 240 0.53 -5.55 7.62
C TYR A 240 0.50 -6.35 6.32
N VAL A 241 0.10 -5.70 5.22
CA VAL A 241 -0.02 -6.34 3.92
C VAL A 241 1.28 -7.00 3.50
N ALA A 242 2.39 -6.27 3.57
CA ALA A 242 3.69 -6.81 3.17
C ALA A 242 4.20 -7.95 4.06
N THR A 243 3.76 -8.05 5.31
CA THR A 243 4.21 -9.14 6.20
C THR A 243 3.30 -10.36 6.08
N VAL A 244 1.98 -10.16 6.05
CA VAL A 244 1.00 -11.24 5.92
C VAL A 244 1.03 -11.88 4.53
N ASP A 245 1.20 -11.10 3.47
CA ASP A 245 1.35 -11.64 2.10
C ASP A 245 2.71 -12.34 1.86
N VAL A 246 3.68 -12.24 2.77
CA VAL A 246 5.03 -12.85 2.61
C VAL A 246 5.22 -14.05 3.49
N LEU A 247 4.68 -13.99 4.71
CA LEU A 247 4.98 -14.96 5.76
C LEU A 247 4.58 -16.40 5.37
N PRO A 248 3.39 -16.67 4.78
CA PRO A 248 3.00 -18.01 4.37
C PRO A 248 3.94 -18.60 3.32
N ASP A 249 4.25 -17.82 2.28
CA ASP A 249 5.08 -18.27 1.16
C ASP A 249 6.52 -18.55 1.60
N VAL A 250 7.11 -17.71 2.45
CA VAL A 250 8.50 -17.90 2.92
C VAL A 250 8.63 -19.11 3.85
N HIS A 251 7.56 -19.48 4.57
CA HIS A 251 7.53 -20.69 5.40
C HIS A 251 7.19 -21.96 4.61
N ASN A 252 6.87 -21.85 3.33
CA ASN A 252 6.65 -23.01 2.49
C ASN A 252 7.98 -23.78 2.29
N PRO A 253 8.05 -25.08 2.65
CA PRO A 253 9.30 -25.85 2.60
C PRO A 253 9.84 -26.06 1.18
N GLU A 254 8.99 -25.97 0.16
CA GLU A 254 9.37 -26.18 -1.24
C GLU A 254 9.70 -24.87 -1.96
N THR A 255 8.91 -23.82 -1.72
CA THR A 255 8.96 -22.56 -2.48
C THR A 255 9.51 -21.36 -1.70
N GLY A 256 9.69 -21.47 -0.38
CA GLY A 256 9.96 -20.32 0.48
C GLY A 256 11.28 -19.61 0.24
N LYS A 257 12.32 -20.33 -0.23
CA LYS A 257 13.59 -19.68 -0.65
C LYS A 257 13.39 -18.76 -1.85
N LEU A 258 12.54 -19.15 -2.80
CA LEU A 258 12.26 -18.35 -3.99
C LEU A 258 11.42 -17.13 -3.61
N ALA A 259 10.39 -17.32 -2.79
CA ALA A 259 9.57 -16.22 -2.26
C ALA A 259 10.43 -15.17 -1.54
N LEU A 260 11.34 -15.61 -0.66
CA LEU A 260 12.26 -14.71 0.03
C LEU A 260 13.16 -13.92 -0.94
N ILE A 261 13.69 -14.58 -1.98
CA ILE A 261 14.51 -13.91 -3.00
C ILE A 261 13.68 -12.86 -3.76
N GLN A 262 12.43 -13.16 -4.12
CA GLN A 262 11.54 -12.21 -4.80
C GLN A 262 11.28 -10.98 -3.94
N VAL A 263 11.00 -11.16 -2.65
CA VAL A 263 10.81 -10.07 -1.69
C VAL A 263 12.07 -9.23 -1.53
N ILE A 264 13.25 -9.87 -1.38
CA ILE A 264 14.53 -9.15 -1.29
C ILE A 264 14.79 -8.34 -2.56
N ILE A 265 14.54 -8.91 -3.75
CA ILE A 265 14.72 -8.19 -5.02
C ILE A 265 13.76 -7.00 -5.08
N GLY A 266 12.50 -7.16 -4.69
CA GLY A 266 11.51 -6.07 -4.66
C GLY A 266 11.95 -4.93 -3.75
N ALA A 267 12.39 -5.26 -2.53
CA ALA A 267 12.89 -4.28 -1.57
C ALA A 267 14.16 -3.56 -2.07
N MET A 268 15.09 -4.30 -2.70
CA MET A 268 16.30 -3.73 -3.29
C MET A 268 16.01 -2.81 -4.48
N ILE A 269 15.03 -3.15 -5.33
CA ILE A 269 14.58 -2.29 -6.44
C ILE A 269 14.06 -0.98 -5.87
N MET A 270 13.15 -1.03 -4.90
CA MET A 270 12.58 0.16 -4.28
C MET A 270 13.65 1.03 -3.62
N THR A 271 14.54 0.40 -2.84
CA THR A 271 15.64 1.08 -2.15
C THR A 271 16.60 1.76 -3.14
N THR A 272 16.94 1.08 -4.24
CA THR A 272 17.80 1.64 -5.29
C THR A 272 17.15 2.84 -5.96
N ILE A 273 15.85 2.78 -6.25
CA ILE A 273 15.10 3.90 -6.81
C ILE A 273 15.14 5.10 -5.86
N LEU A 274 14.86 4.89 -4.57
CA LEU A 274 14.91 5.97 -3.56
C LEU A 274 16.31 6.60 -3.47
N ILE A 275 17.38 5.80 -3.42
CA ILE A 275 18.75 6.33 -3.38
C ILE A 275 19.06 7.15 -4.64
N ILE A 276 18.69 6.64 -5.82
CA ILE A 276 18.92 7.36 -7.08
C ILE A 276 18.19 8.71 -7.05
N MET A 277 16.95 8.70 -6.60
CA MET A 277 16.14 9.91 -6.50
C MET A 277 16.72 10.93 -5.52
N ASP A 278 17.22 10.48 -4.38
CA ASP A 278 17.90 11.31 -3.39
C ASP A 278 19.18 11.92 -3.96
N LEU A 279 20.02 11.10 -4.64
CA LEU A 279 21.24 11.56 -5.31
C LEU A 279 21.00 12.63 -6.38
N PHE A 280 19.85 12.59 -7.05
CA PHE A 280 19.44 13.61 -8.03
C PHE A 280 18.72 14.81 -7.40
N GLY A 281 18.58 14.85 -6.06
CA GLY A 281 17.90 15.94 -5.34
C GLY A 281 16.40 16.00 -5.60
N ILE A 282 15.77 14.87 -5.97
CA ILE A 282 14.33 14.80 -6.27
C ILE A 282 13.51 14.67 -4.98
N ILE A 283 14.02 13.90 -4.01
CA ILE A 283 13.36 13.64 -2.71
C ILE A 283 14.21 14.03 -1.50
N GLY A 284 15.43 14.53 -1.72
CA GLY A 284 16.31 14.95 -0.64
C GLY A 284 15.82 16.23 0.04
N HIS A 285 15.86 16.22 1.38
CA HIS A 285 15.63 17.38 2.24
C HIS A 285 16.93 18.16 2.50
#